data_AF-A0A2H5X3D4-F1
#
_entry.id   AF-A0A2H5X3D4-F1
#
_cell.length_a   1.000
_cell.length_b   1.000
_cell.length_c   1.000
_cell.angle_alpha   90.00
_cell.angle_beta   90.00
_cell.angle_gamma   90.00
#
_symmetry.space_group_name_H-M   'P 1'
#
loop_
_entity.id
_entity.type
_entity.pdbx_description
1 polymer ?
#
loop_
_entity_poly.entity_id
_entity_poly.type
_entity_poly.pdbx_seq_one_letter_code
_entity_poly.pdbx_strand_id
1 'polypeptide(L)'
;MSERFRDMFDDWQDDEGPPDEFDELDRVEPRRLDEKEVRVVGVYEHQESGIPPQFFVLLQDNRGRRVPIWIGKYEALSISMALEGDVPDRPMTHDLLKNVIERLGGTVERIIVDDLWQSTFYAKITIVRNGESIEIDSRPSDAIALALRTRSPIYVAEPVFESIADAM
;
A
#
# COMPACT_ATOMS: atom_id res chain seq x y z
N MET A 1 30.27 -4.02 -33.31
CA MET A 1 29.15 -4.90 -32.91
C MET A 1 28.62 -5.56 -34.17
N SER A 2 28.52 -6.88 -34.20
CA SER A 2 28.24 -7.65 -35.41
C SER A 2 26.82 -7.39 -35.93
N GLU A 3 26.65 -7.48 -37.25
CA GLU A 3 25.40 -7.23 -37.98
C GLU A 3 24.24 -8.14 -37.51
N ARG A 4 24.53 -9.26 -36.85
CA ARG A 4 23.53 -10.14 -36.20
C ARG A 4 22.75 -9.53 -35.02
N PHE A 5 23.16 -8.38 -34.50
CA PHE A 5 22.48 -7.76 -33.34
C PHE A 5 21.37 -6.78 -33.75
N ARG A 6 21.29 -6.37 -35.02
CA ARG A 6 20.23 -5.47 -35.52
C ARG A 6 19.00 -6.22 -36.03
N ASP A 7 19.18 -7.39 -36.64
CA ASP A 7 18.08 -8.17 -37.23
C ASP A 7 17.11 -8.79 -36.21
N MET A 8 17.45 -8.78 -34.91
CA MET A 8 16.62 -9.40 -33.87
C MET A 8 15.45 -8.50 -33.40
N PHE A 9 15.44 -7.22 -33.79
CA PHE A 9 14.48 -6.22 -33.28
C PHE A 9 13.72 -5.47 -34.40
N ASP A 10 13.84 -5.90 -35.65
CA ASP A 10 13.29 -5.19 -36.82
C ASP A 10 11.89 -5.69 -37.25
N ASP A 11 11.31 -6.65 -36.52
CA ASP A 11 10.03 -7.31 -36.87
C ASP A 11 8.82 -6.85 -36.03
N TRP A 12 8.98 -5.79 -35.23
CA TRP A 12 7.86 -5.13 -34.55
C TRP A 12 7.27 -4.06 -35.46
N GLN A 13 6.57 -4.49 -36.52
CA GLN A 13 5.67 -3.62 -37.27
C GLN A 13 4.36 -3.47 -36.50
N ASP A 14 3.87 -2.23 -36.50
CA ASP A 14 2.61 -1.78 -35.92
C ASP A 14 1.43 -2.69 -36.31
N ASP A 15 1.13 -3.67 -35.47
CA ASP A 15 -0.19 -4.31 -35.44
C ASP A 15 -0.91 -3.76 -34.21
N GLU A 16 -2.08 -3.19 -34.44
CA GLU A 16 -2.96 -2.58 -33.45
C GLU A 16 -2.95 -3.41 -32.17
N GLY A 17 -2.45 -2.80 -31.08
CA GLY A 17 -2.48 -3.42 -29.77
C GLY A 17 -3.88 -3.94 -29.47
N PRO A 18 -4.02 -5.03 -28.69
CA PRO A 18 -5.33 -5.58 -28.38
C PRO A 18 -6.23 -4.44 -27.88
N PRO A 19 -7.48 -4.35 -28.35
CA PRO A 19 -8.39 -3.30 -27.91
C PRO A 19 -8.37 -3.23 -26.38
N ASP A 20 -8.35 -2.03 -25.82
CA ASP A 20 -8.22 -1.73 -24.39
C ASP A 20 -9.37 -2.35 -23.57
N GLU A 21 -9.41 -3.68 -23.43
CA GLU A 21 -10.31 -4.40 -22.52
C GLU A 21 -9.97 -4.10 -21.05
N PHE A 22 -8.79 -3.52 -20.79
CA PHE A 22 -8.37 -3.04 -19.48
C PHE A 22 -9.09 -1.75 -19.04
N ASP A 23 -9.62 -0.94 -19.98
CA ASP A 23 -10.26 0.36 -19.69
C ASP A 23 -11.74 0.22 -19.24
N GLU A 24 -12.35 -0.97 -19.40
CA GLU A 24 -13.74 -1.21 -18.97
C GLU A 24 -13.86 -1.59 -17.49
N LEU A 25 -12.80 -2.11 -16.85
CA LEU A 25 -12.81 -2.50 -15.43
C LEU A 25 -12.67 -1.31 -14.47
N ASP A 26 -12.18 -0.17 -14.96
CA ASP A 26 -11.97 1.05 -14.16
C ASP A 26 -13.22 1.93 -14.04
N ARG A 27 -14.35 1.53 -14.66
CA ARG A 27 -15.62 2.27 -14.62
C ARG A 27 -16.54 1.86 -13.48
N VAL A 28 -16.01 1.29 -12.41
CA VAL A 28 -16.77 1.11 -11.18
C VAL A 28 -16.78 2.46 -10.47
N GLU A 29 -17.94 3.13 -10.41
CA GLU A 29 -18.07 4.32 -9.56
C GLU A 29 -17.53 3.98 -8.17
N PRO A 30 -16.64 4.82 -7.59
CA PRO A 30 -16.03 4.51 -6.31
C PRO A 30 -17.14 4.31 -5.30
N ARG A 31 -17.28 3.07 -4.81
CA ARG A 31 -18.19 2.79 -3.72
C ARG A 31 -17.77 3.71 -2.58
N ARG A 32 -18.67 4.61 -2.16
CA ARG A 32 -18.48 5.31 -0.89
C ARG A 32 -18.60 4.28 0.22
N LEU A 33 -17.48 3.64 0.52
CA LEU A 33 -17.37 2.76 1.66
C LEU A 33 -17.52 3.60 2.92
N ASP A 34 -18.11 3.02 3.96
CA ASP A 34 -18.02 3.62 5.28
C ASP A 34 -16.57 3.40 5.77
N GLU A 35 -15.82 4.49 5.93
CA GLU A 35 -14.39 4.44 6.23
C GLU A 35 -14.14 4.85 7.68
N LYS A 36 -13.36 4.07 8.41
CA LYS A 36 -12.98 4.39 9.79
C LYS A 36 -11.52 4.76 9.84
N GLU A 37 -11.23 5.93 10.40
CA GLU A 37 -9.87 6.30 10.72
C GLU A 37 -9.31 5.36 11.79
N VAL A 38 -8.09 4.88 11.56
CA VAL A 38 -7.39 3.97 12.44
C VAL A 38 -6.02 4.52 12.80
N ARG A 39 -5.49 4.05 13.92
CA ARG A 39 -4.08 4.22 14.26
C ARG A 39 -3.33 2.91 14.14
N VAL A 40 -2.04 3.02 13.86
CA VAL A 40 -1.12 1.90 14.05
C VAL A 40 -0.84 1.76 15.53
N VAL A 41 -1.25 0.63 16.12
CA VAL A 41 -1.00 0.31 17.54
C VAL A 41 0.45 -0.11 17.73
N GLY A 42 1.01 -0.83 16.77
CA GLY A 42 2.37 -1.34 16.81
C GLY A 42 2.61 -2.43 15.79
N VAL A 43 3.85 -2.88 15.73
CA VAL A 43 4.32 -4.03 14.96
C VAL A 43 4.70 -5.13 15.95
N TYR A 44 4.24 -6.34 15.69
CA TYR A 44 4.38 -7.48 16.61
C TYR A 44 5.03 -8.66 15.90
N GLU A 45 5.83 -9.40 16.66
CA GLU A 45 6.39 -10.68 16.26
C GLU A 45 5.57 -11.81 16.87
N HIS A 46 5.17 -12.78 16.05
CA HIS A 46 4.55 -14.01 16.46
C HIS A 46 5.55 -15.16 16.26
N GLN A 47 5.92 -15.80 17.36
CA GLN A 47 6.89 -16.89 17.37
C GLN A 47 6.22 -18.18 17.83
N GLU A 48 6.35 -19.22 17.00
CA GLU A 48 5.89 -20.58 17.31
C GLU A 48 7.05 -21.56 17.14
N SER A 49 7.11 -22.59 18.01
CA SER A 49 8.22 -23.54 18.02
C SER A 49 8.29 -24.30 16.69
N GLY A 50 9.43 -24.19 16.00
CA GLY A 50 9.66 -24.86 14.71
C GLY A 50 9.12 -24.09 13.49
N ILE A 51 8.49 -22.94 13.68
CA ILE A 51 8.05 -22.04 12.60
C ILE A 51 8.93 -20.77 12.64
N PRO A 52 9.40 -20.27 11.49
CA PRO A 52 10.10 -18.99 11.45
C PRO A 52 9.22 -17.86 12.03
N PRO A 53 9.81 -16.84 12.68
CA PRO A 53 9.06 -15.69 13.19
C PRO A 53 8.22 -15.05 12.09
N GLN A 54 6.95 -14.79 12.42
CA GLN A 54 6.00 -14.08 11.57
C GLN A 54 5.74 -12.70 12.16
N PHE A 55 5.44 -11.72 11.33
CA PHE A 55 5.24 -10.34 11.77
C PHE A 55 3.88 -9.82 11.34
N PHE A 56 3.25 -9.00 12.17
CA PHE A 56 2.03 -8.29 11.79
C PHE A 56 2.04 -6.86 12.32
N VAL A 57 1.39 -5.97 11.57
CA VAL A 57 1.04 -4.62 12.05
C VAL A 57 -0.40 -4.66 12.55
N LEU A 58 -0.65 -4.02 13.69
CA LEU A 58 -1.98 -3.95 14.29
C LEU A 58 -2.59 -2.57 14.09
N LEU A 59 -3.68 -2.49 13.34
CA LEU A 59 -4.49 -1.29 13.22
C LEU A 59 -5.63 -1.31 14.22
N GLN A 60 -6.02 -0.14 14.74
CA GLN A 60 -7.15 -0.01 15.65
C GLN A 60 -7.97 1.26 15.40
N ASP A 61 -9.30 1.12 15.36
CA ASP A 61 -10.23 2.26 15.28
C ASP A 61 -10.53 2.87 16.65
N ASN A 62 -11.29 3.97 16.67
CA ASN A 62 -11.70 4.65 17.90
C ASN A 62 -12.68 3.84 18.78
N ARG A 63 -13.29 2.78 18.24
CA ARG A 63 -14.17 1.85 18.96
C ARG A 63 -13.41 0.67 19.56
N GLY A 64 -12.10 0.57 19.31
CA GLY A 64 -11.23 -0.48 19.81
C GLY A 64 -11.17 -1.73 18.93
N ARG A 65 -11.85 -1.77 17.78
CA ARG A 65 -11.78 -2.88 16.82
C ARG A 65 -10.38 -2.94 16.24
N ARG A 66 -9.89 -4.17 16.03
CA ARG A 66 -8.49 -4.44 15.68
C ARG A 66 -8.39 -5.21 14.37
N VAL A 67 -7.46 -4.80 13.52
CA VAL A 67 -7.17 -5.42 12.24
C VAL A 67 -5.69 -5.79 12.20
N PRO A 68 -5.35 -7.08 12.42
CA PRO A 68 -3.98 -7.54 12.22
C PRO A 68 -3.72 -7.74 10.72
N ILE A 69 -2.65 -7.14 10.21
CA ILE A 69 -2.20 -7.34 8.84
C ILE A 69 -0.83 -8.01 8.89
N TRP A 70 -0.76 -9.26 8.43
CA TRP A 70 0.48 -10.01 8.33
C TRP A 70 1.39 -9.41 7.27
N ILE A 71 2.66 -9.23 7.63
CA ILE A 71 3.67 -8.55 6.80
C ILE A 71 5.01 -9.27 6.87
N GLY A 72 5.86 -9.00 5.90
CA GLY A 72 7.23 -9.50 5.92
C GLY A 72 8.10 -8.79 6.97
N LYS A 73 9.24 -9.41 7.29
CA LYS A 73 10.21 -8.88 8.24
C LYS A 73 10.72 -7.49 7.87
N TYR A 74 10.93 -7.21 6.58
CA TYR A 74 11.48 -5.93 6.13
C TYR A 74 10.43 -4.82 6.15
N GLU A 75 9.18 -5.16 5.83
CA GLU A 75 8.04 -4.27 6.00
C GLU A 75 7.84 -3.93 7.48
N ALA A 76 7.89 -4.94 8.36
CA ALA A 76 7.81 -4.77 9.80
C ALA A 76 8.88 -3.80 10.32
N LEU A 77 10.15 -4.00 9.90
CA LEU A 77 11.24 -3.10 10.25
C LEU A 77 11.00 -1.66 9.78
N SER A 78 10.56 -1.47 8.53
CA SER A 78 10.30 -0.13 7.97
C SER A 78 9.19 0.62 8.71
N ILE A 79 8.13 -0.11 9.10
CA ILE A 79 7.01 0.45 9.87
C ILE A 79 7.46 0.78 11.30
N SER A 80 8.16 -0.13 11.98
CA SER A 80 8.65 0.09 13.35
C SER A 80 9.54 1.34 13.45
N MET A 81 10.50 1.50 12.54
CA MET A 81 11.36 2.70 12.53
C MET A 81 10.54 3.98 12.35
N ALA A 82 9.54 3.97 11.47
CA ALA A 82 8.67 5.12 11.26
C ALA A 82 7.77 5.42 12.48
N LEU A 83 7.30 4.40 13.19
CA LEU A 83 6.53 4.55 14.43
C LEU A 83 7.36 5.16 15.56
N GLU A 84 8.62 4.74 15.67
CA GLU A 84 9.56 5.24 16.69
C GLU A 84 10.07 6.64 16.37
N GLY A 85 9.87 7.11 15.13
CA GLY A 85 10.37 8.40 14.66
C GLY A 85 11.87 8.39 14.37
N ASP A 86 12.44 7.21 14.18
CA ASP A 86 13.86 7.03 13.86
C ASP A 86 14.17 7.60 12.48
N VAL A 87 15.14 8.51 12.43
CA VAL A 87 15.61 9.13 11.18
C VAL A 87 16.94 8.49 10.80
N PRO A 88 16.99 7.65 9.76
CA PRO A 88 18.24 7.03 9.32
C PRO A 88 19.17 8.05 8.66
N ASP A 89 20.48 7.81 8.72
CA ASP A 89 21.50 8.67 8.06
C ASP A 89 21.30 8.81 6.55
N ARG A 90 20.68 7.79 5.93
CA ARG A 90 20.34 7.74 4.51
C ARG A 90 18.86 7.37 4.37
N PRO A 91 18.12 8.01 3.45
CA PRO A 91 16.71 7.68 3.21
C PRO A 91 16.52 6.19 2.88
N MET A 92 15.60 5.52 3.56
CA MET A 92 15.12 4.20 3.17
C MET A 92 14.11 4.32 2.02
N THR A 93 13.60 3.19 1.53
CA THR A 93 12.68 3.13 0.38
C THR A 93 11.45 4.02 0.55
N HIS A 94 10.77 3.97 1.70
CA HIS A 94 9.58 4.80 1.93
C HIS A 94 9.92 6.28 2.17
N ASP A 95 11.12 6.60 2.68
CA ASP A 95 11.61 7.98 2.75
C ASP A 95 11.92 8.53 1.36
N LEU A 96 12.55 7.71 0.49
CA LEU A 96 12.78 8.03 -0.91
C LEU A 96 11.45 8.27 -1.64
N LEU A 97 10.46 7.39 -1.46
CA LEU A 97 9.15 7.54 -2.08
C LEU A 97 8.45 8.83 -1.66
N LYS A 98 8.44 9.14 -0.35
CA LYS A 98 7.98 10.44 0.17
C LYS A 98 8.68 11.60 -0.54
N ASN A 99 10.01 11.59 -0.59
CA ASN A 99 10.79 12.66 -1.22
C ASN A 99 10.44 12.79 -2.71
N VAL A 100 10.25 11.69 -3.44
CA VAL A 100 9.86 11.70 -4.85
C VAL A 100 8.49 12.36 -5.01
N ILE A 101 7.49 11.97 -4.21
CA ILE A 101 6.14 12.53 -4.26
C ILE A 101 6.19 14.05 -4.00
N GLU A 102 6.87 14.47 -2.94
CA GLU A 102 7.00 15.89 -2.56
C GLU A 102 7.73 16.70 -3.65
N ARG A 103 8.82 16.15 -4.23
CA ARG A 103 9.61 16.83 -5.28
C ARG A 103 8.86 16.96 -6.59
N LEU A 104 7.92 16.05 -6.87
CA LEU A 104 7.04 16.14 -8.02
C LEU A 104 5.81 17.02 -7.76
N GLY A 105 5.69 17.60 -6.56
CA GLY A 105 4.61 18.52 -6.16
C GLY A 105 3.35 17.81 -5.66
N GLY A 106 3.44 16.53 -5.32
CA GLY A 106 2.35 15.76 -4.71
C GLY A 106 2.35 15.83 -3.19
N THR A 107 1.20 15.61 -2.58
CA THR A 107 1.04 15.41 -1.14
C THR A 107 0.22 14.14 -0.90
N VAL A 108 0.70 13.24 -0.04
CA VAL A 108 -0.09 12.07 0.37
C VAL A 108 -1.22 12.56 1.28
N GLU A 109 -2.44 12.54 0.77
CA GLU A 109 -3.62 13.03 1.49
C GLU A 109 -4.09 12.01 2.53
N ARG A 110 -4.16 10.74 2.14
CA ARG A 110 -4.61 9.64 2.99
C ARG A 110 -4.18 8.30 2.42
N ILE A 111 -4.29 7.26 3.23
CA ILE A 111 -4.31 5.89 2.74
C ILE A 111 -5.55 5.16 3.25
N ILE A 112 -6.01 4.16 2.52
CA ILE A 112 -7.13 3.31 2.94
C ILE A 112 -6.80 1.84 2.70
N VAL A 113 -7.15 0.97 3.64
CA VAL A 113 -7.29 -0.47 3.42
C VAL A 113 -8.75 -0.75 3.11
N ASP A 114 -9.09 -0.98 1.84
CA ASP A 114 -10.46 -1.00 1.34
C ASP A 114 -11.00 -2.39 1.00
N ASP A 115 -10.13 -3.40 0.87
CA ASP A 115 -10.55 -4.76 0.51
C ASP A 115 -9.75 -5.86 1.22
N LEU A 116 -10.38 -7.02 1.35
CA LEU A 116 -9.81 -8.27 1.83
C LEU A 116 -10.32 -9.42 0.95
N TRP A 117 -9.47 -9.91 0.05
CA TRP A 117 -9.80 -11.00 -0.85
C TRP A 117 -8.86 -12.18 -0.66
N GLN A 118 -9.41 -13.38 -0.40
CA GLN A 118 -8.64 -14.60 -0.17
C GLN A 118 -7.50 -14.43 0.86
N SER A 119 -7.78 -13.74 1.98
CA SER A 119 -6.80 -13.40 3.03
C SER A 119 -5.71 -12.41 2.60
N THR A 120 -5.85 -11.75 1.45
CA THR A 120 -4.96 -10.70 0.96
C THR A 120 -5.65 -9.35 1.11
N PHE A 121 -5.05 -8.46 1.90
CA PHE A 121 -5.52 -7.09 2.05
C PHE A 121 -5.03 -6.22 0.88
N TYR A 122 -5.90 -5.31 0.44
CA TYR A 122 -5.59 -4.28 -0.55
C TYR A 122 -5.66 -2.91 0.08
N ALA A 123 -4.86 -1.99 -0.43
CA ALA A 123 -4.85 -0.62 0.02
C ALA A 123 -4.66 0.35 -1.14
N LYS A 124 -5.09 1.59 -0.92
CA LYS A 124 -4.87 2.70 -1.85
C LYS A 124 -4.19 3.85 -1.14
N ILE A 125 -3.32 4.54 -1.87
CA ILE A 125 -2.70 5.79 -1.46
C ILE A 125 -3.32 6.89 -2.31
N THR A 126 -3.93 7.88 -1.67
CA THR A 126 -4.46 9.06 -2.34
C THR A 126 -3.41 10.16 -2.32
N ILE A 127 -2.96 10.61 -3.49
CA ILE A 127 -2.02 11.72 -3.64
C ILE A 127 -2.74 12.89 -4.31
N VAL A 128 -2.66 14.07 -3.70
CA VAL A 128 -3.16 15.31 -4.29
C VAL A 128 -2.02 16.06 -4.95
N ARG A 129 -2.21 16.48 -6.21
CA ARG A 129 -1.25 17.28 -6.99
C ARG A 129 -2.02 18.27 -7.85
N ASN A 130 -1.71 19.57 -7.74
CA ASN A 130 -2.38 20.63 -8.50
C ASN A 130 -3.93 20.64 -8.38
N GLY A 131 -4.46 20.17 -7.26
CA GLY A 131 -5.91 20.05 -7.02
C GLY A 131 -6.55 18.79 -7.60
N GLU A 132 -5.79 17.95 -8.29
CA GLU A 132 -6.23 16.63 -8.77
C GLU A 132 -5.85 15.56 -7.75
N SER A 133 -6.76 14.61 -7.54
CA SER A 133 -6.57 13.44 -6.68
C SER A 133 -6.21 12.24 -7.54
N ILE A 134 -5.11 11.57 -7.20
CA ILE A 134 -4.61 10.38 -7.87
C ILE A 134 -4.62 9.24 -6.85
N GLU A 135 -5.35 8.17 -7.15
CA GLU A 135 -5.31 6.94 -6.36
C GLU A 135 -4.28 5.97 -6.92
N ILE A 136 -3.47 5.41 -6.03
CA ILE A 136 -2.43 4.44 -6.39
C ILE A 136 -2.68 3.17 -5.60
N ASP A 137 -2.81 2.04 -6.31
CA ASP A 137 -2.89 0.71 -5.70
C ASP A 137 -1.62 0.39 -4.92
N SER A 138 -1.78 -0.23 -3.75
CA SER A 138 -0.70 -0.47 -2.82
C SER A 138 -0.97 -1.66 -1.92
N ARG A 139 0.11 -2.35 -1.52
CA ARG A 139 0.02 -3.25 -0.36
C ARG A 139 -0.18 -2.41 0.90
N PRO A 140 -0.99 -2.87 1.87
CA PRO A 140 -1.18 -2.14 3.12
C PRO A 140 0.13 -1.82 3.85
N SER A 141 1.11 -2.72 3.82
CA SER A 141 2.43 -2.50 4.44
C SER A 141 3.14 -1.25 3.90
N ASP A 142 3.09 -1.05 2.58
CA ASP A 142 3.74 0.09 1.93
C ASP A 142 2.97 1.38 2.18
N ALA A 143 1.65 1.33 2.06
CA ALA A 143 0.75 2.43 2.36
C ALA A 143 0.90 2.93 3.81
N ILE A 144 0.92 2.01 4.78
CA ILE A 144 1.12 2.33 6.21
C ILE A 144 2.51 2.92 6.44
N ALA A 145 3.57 2.32 5.90
CA ALA A 145 4.93 2.82 6.06
C ALA A 145 5.12 4.23 5.48
N LEU A 146 4.45 4.55 4.37
CA LEU A 146 4.45 5.88 3.79
C LEU A 146 3.62 6.86 4.64
N ALA A 147 2.40 6.48 5.02
CA ALA A 147 1.48 7.31 5.82
C ALA A 147 2.11 7.75 7.14
N LEU A 148 2.85 6.88 7.83
CA LEU A 148 3.58 7.24 9.05
C LEU A 148 4.65 8.31 8.82
N ARG A 149 5.35 8.27 7.67
CA ARG A 149 6.41 9.23 7.31
C ARG A 149 5.87 10.57 6.80
N THR A 150 4.71 10.56 6.17
CA THR A 150 3.99 11.76 5.70
C THR A 150 3.04 12.33 6.75
N ARG A 151 2.80 11.58 7.83
CA ARG A 151 1.78 11.86 8.85
C ARG A 151 0.38 12.00 8.25
N SER A 152 0.10 11.18 7.25
CA SER A 152 -1.20 11.13 6.59
C SER A 152 -2.14 10.20 7.37
N PRO A 153 -3.45 10.51 7.43
CA PRO A 153 -4.43 9.64 8.06
C PRO A 153 -4.54 8.29 7.35
N ILE A 154 -4.83 7.26 8.16
CA ILE A 154 -4.96 5.86 7.75
C ILE A 154 -6.41 5.45 7.97
N TYR A 155 -7.04 4.91 6.94
CA TYR A 155 -8.43 4.44 7.00
C TYR A 155 -8.51 2.94 6.76
N VAL A 156 -9.56 2.33 7.29
CA VAL A 156 -9.99 0.96 6.96
C VAL A 156 -11.47 1.00 6.62
N ALA A 157 -11.86 0.37 5.53
CA ALA A 157 -13.26 0.28 5.14
C ALA A 157 -14.04 -0.67 6.06
N GLU A 158 -15.30 -0.35 6.35
CA GLU A 158 -16.18 -1.15 7.21
C GLU A 158 -16.29 -2.63 6.75
N PRO A 159 -16.40 -2.96 5.45
CA PRO A 159 -16.42 -4.36 4.99
C PRO A 159 -15.16 -5.16 5.36
N VAL A 160 -14.02 -4.49 5.52
CA VAL A 160 -12.77 -5.14 5.96
C VAL A 160 -12.88 -5.53 7.43
N PHE A 161 -13.48 -4.68 8.27
CA PHE A 161 -13.76 -5.04 9.67
C PHE A 161 -14.75 -6.20 9.77
N GLU A 162 -15.79 -6.20 8.95
CA GLU A 162 -16.80 -7.27 8.91
C GLU A 162 -16.18 -8.61 8.49
N SER A 163 -15.38 -8.59 7.43
CA SER A 163 -14.70 -9.79 6.90
C SER A 163 -13.79 -10.48 7.92
N ILE A 164 -13.14 -9.70 8.79
CA ILE A 164 -12.30 -10.24 9.87
C ILE A 164 -13.13 -10.78 11.02
N ALA A 165 -14.24 -10.12 11.36
CA ALA A 165 -15.14 -10.57 12.40
C ALA A 165 -15.79 -11.92 12.05
N ASP A 166 -16.08 -12.17 10.76
CA ASP A 166 -16.62 -13.44 10.27
C ASP A 166 -15.58 -14.57 10.24
N ALA A 167 -14.29 -14.24 10.21
CA ALA A 167 -13.19 -15.20 10.19
C ALA A 167 -12.73 -15.66 11.59
N MET A 168 -13.24 -15.04 12.66
CA MET A 168 -12.94 -15.34 14.07
C MET A 168 -14.06 -16.13 14.75
#